data_AF-A0A7W1MCY4-F1
#
_entry.id   AF-A0A7W1MCY4-F1
#
_cell.length_a   1.000
_cell.length_b   1.000
_cell.length_c   1.000
_cell.angle_alpha   90.00
_cell.angle_beta   90.00
_cell.angle_gamma   90.00
#
_symmetry.space_group_name_H-M   'P 1'
#
loop_
_entity.id
_entity.type
_entity.pdbx_description
1 polymer ?
#
loop_
_entity_poly.entity_id
_entity_poly.type
_entity_poly.pdbx_seq_one_letter_code
_entity_poly.pdbx_strand_id
1 'polypeptide(L)'
;MRCFAPLVGIPEDPFTGSVLGGLTAYVDTFGLLSNGIDSFRVEQGHFIQRPGVVSVKFSKKGKNYHANVFAQAVHCFSTEINL
;
A
#
# COMPACT_ATOMS: atom_id res chain seq x y z
N MET A 1 -5.59 -1.34 -6.52
CA MET A 1 -5.67 0.13 -6.38
C MET A 1 -4.77 0.81 -7.40
N ARG A 2 -4.96 2.11 -7.60
CA ARG A 2 -4.09 2.99 -8.39
C ARG A 2 -3.85 4.27 -7.58
N CYS A 3 -2.65 4.85 -7.66
CA CYS A 3 -2.32 6.07 -6.94
C CYS A 3 -1.73 7.10 -7.90
N PHE A 4 -2.39 8.25 -8.02
CA PHE A 4 -1.99 9.34 -8.91
C PHE A 4 -1.49 10.50 -8.06
N ALA A 5 -0.28 10.98 -8.35
CA ALA A 5 0.34 12.05 -7.57
C ALA A 5 1.01 13.11 -8.48
N PRO A 6 0.26 13.72 -9.43
CA PRO A 6 0.83 14.64 -10.41
C PRO A 6 1.49 15.86 -9.77
N LEU A 7 1.01 16.29 -8.61
CA LEU A 7 1.57 17.44 -7.87
C LEU A 7 3.01 17.23 -7.39
N VAL A 8 3.49 15.99 -7.32
CA VAL A 8 4.89 15.64 -6.99
C VAL A 8 5.62 15.06 -8.20
N GLY A 9 5.11 15.28 -9.42
CA GLY A 9 5.74 14.83 -10.65
C GLY A 9 5.57 13.34 -10.96
N ILE A 10 4.67 12.63 -10.25
CA ILE A 10 4.41 11.20 -10.46
C ILE A 10 3.01 11.01 -11.08
N PRO A 11 2.90 10.71 -12.38
CA PRO A 11 1.61 10.48 -13.02
C PRO A 11 0.82 9.35 -12.34
N GLU A 12 1.46 8.19 -12.16
CA GLU A 12 0.95 7.06 -11.38
C GLU A 12 2.12 6.39 -10.65
N ASP A 13 1.98 6.23 -9.34
CA ASP A 13 2.99 5.60 -8.49
C ASP A 13 2.83 4.07 -8.52
N PRO A 14 3.90 3.29 -8.83
CA PRO A 14 3.82 1.83 -8.86
C PRO A 14 3.47 1.20 -7.51
N PHE A 15 3.88 1.82 -6.40
CA PHE A 15 3.63 1.28 -5.07
C PHE A 15 3.63 2.38 -4.00
N THR A 16 2.48 2.66 -3.42
CA THR A 16 2.32 3.77 -2.45
C THR A 16 2.03 3.25 -1.05
N GLY A 17 3.10 2.84 -0.34
CA GLY A 17 2.98 2.23 0.99
C GLY A 17 2.29 3.12 2.04
N SER A 18 2.50 4.44 2.00
CA SER A 18 1.92 5.39 2.96
C SER A 18 0.39 5.49 2.89
N VAL A 19 -0.21 5.25 1.73
CA VAL A 19 -1.67 5.32 1.53
C VAL A 19 -2.40 4.15 2.19
N LEU A 20 -1.70 3.03 2.45
CA LEU A 20 -2.32 1.80 2.97
C LEU A 20 -2.90 1.97 4.38
N GLY A 21 -2.33 2.87 5.20
CA GLY A 21 -2.90 3.21 6.51
C GLY A 21 -4.27 3.88 6.38
N GLY A 22 -4.41 4.85 5.47
CA GLY A 22 -5.69 5.49 5.18
C GLY A 22 -6.70 4.52 4.53
N LEU A 23 -6.23 3.67 3.61
CA LEU A 23 -7.05 2.64 2.99
C LEU A 23 -7.61 1.65 4.02
N THR A 24 -6.82 1.29 5.02
CA THR A 24 -7.27 0.44 6.14
C THR A 24 -8.46 1.06 6.86
N ALA A 25 -8.35 2.34 7.22
CA ALA A 25 -9.43 3.05 7.90
C ALA A 25 -10.69 3.11 7.03
N TYR A 26 -10.54 3.36 5.73
CA TYR A 26 -11.64 3.39 4.76
C TYR A 26 -12.36 2.03 4.70
N VAL A 27 -11.61 0.97 4.47
CA VAL A 27 -12.13 -0.39 4.30
C VAL A 27 -12.90 -0.87 5.54
N ASP A 28 -12.38 -0.62 6.74
CA ASP A 28 -13.08 -0.95 8.00
C ASP A 28 -14.31 -0.07 8.23
N THR A 29 -14.20 1.25 8.01
CA THR A 29 -15.29 2.22 8.25
C THR A 29 -16.52 1.91 7.39
N PHE A 30 -16.31 1.48 6.15
CA PHE A 30 -17.39 1.16 5.22
C PHE A 30 -17.79 -0.33 5.22
N GLY A 31 -17.25 -1.14 6.13
CA GLY A 31 -17.63 -2.55 6.27
C GLY A 31 -17.30 -3.39 5.03
N LEU A 32 -16.19 -3.08 4.35
CA LEU A 32 -15.80 -3.76 3.10
C LEU A 32 -15.10 -5.10 3.35
N LEU A 33 -14.83 -5.44 4.61
CA LEU A 33 -14.30 -6.73 5.03
C LEU A 33 -15.38 -7.51 5.77
N SER A 34 -15.34 -8.84 5.62
CA SER A 34 -16.16 -9.74 6.44
C SER A 34 -15.86 -9.56 7.93
N ASN A 35 -16.87 -9.77 8.77
CA ASN A 35 -16.72 -9.68 10.22
C ASN A 35 -15.58 -10.56 10.73
N GLY A 36 -14.72 -10.00 11.59
CA GLY A 36 -13.59 -10.70 12.21
C GLY A 36 -12.33 -10.77 11.35
N ILE A 37 -12.33 -10.20 10.14
CA ILE A 37 -11.13 -10.08 9.32
C ILE A 37 -10.33 -8.84 9.74
N ASP A 38 -9.07 -9.05 10.10
CA ASP A 38 -8.11 -8.03 10.53
C ASP A 38 -6.98 -7.81 9.52
N SER A 39 -7.11 -8.40 8.32
CA SER A 39 -6.08 -8.36 7.30
C SER A 39 -6.63 -8.48 5.90
N PHE A 40 -5.96 -7.85 4.95
CA PHE A 40 -6.33 -7.86 3.55
C PHE A 40 -5.11 -7.70 2.65
N ARG A 41 -5.28 -8.02 1.37
CA ARG A 41 -4.25 -7.82 0.34
C ARG A 41 -4.64 -6.69 -0.58
N VAL A 42 -3.63 -5.96 -1.06
CA VAL A 42 -3.79 -4.91 -2.04
C VAL A 42 -2.82 -5.13 -3.18
N GLU A 43 -3.29 -4.92 -4.39
CA GLU A 43 -2.52 -4.96 -5.62
C GLU A 43 -2.39 -3.55 -6.19
N GLN A 44 -1.20 -3.16 -6.65
CA GLN A 44 -0.94 -1.84 -7.27
C GLN A 44 0.00 -1.99 -8.47
N GLY A 45 0.00 -1.00 -9.37
CA GLY A 45 0.98 -0.89 -10.45
C GLY A 45 0.75 -1.80 -11.67
N HIS A 46 -0.29 -2.64 -11.65
CA HIS A 46 -0.63 -3.55 -12.74
C HIS A 46 -0.89 -2.81 -14.07
N PHE A 47 -1.55 -1.65 -14.02
CA PHE A 47 -1.87 -0.85 -15.22
C PHE A 47 -0.65 -0.19 -15.87
N ILE A 48 0.46 -0.07 -15.13
CA ILE A 48 1.73 0.52 -15.61
C ILE A 48 2.86 -0.52 -15.66
N GLN A 49 2.52 -1.80 -15.70
CA GLN A 49 3.45 -2.93 -15.82
C GLN A 49 4.52 -2.98 -14.71
N ARG A 50 4.16 -2.52 -13.51
CA ARG A 50 5.00 -2.58 -12.29
C ARG A 50 4.20 -3.23 -11.16
N PRO A 51 3.78 -4.50 -11.30
CA PRO A 51 2.86 -5.14 -10.37
C PRO A 51 3.51 -5.31 -8.99
N GLY A 52 2.78 -4.90 -7.96
CA GLY A 52 3.12 -5.13 -6.56
C GLY A 52 1.93 -5.67 -5.79
N VAL A 53 2.20 -6.57 -4.85
CA VAL A 53 1.22 -7.12 -3.90
C VAL A 53 1.69 -6.83 -2.49
N VAL A 54 0.79 -6.35 -1.65
CA VAL A 54 1.06 -6.05 -0.25
C VAL A 54 0.01 -6.69 0.65
N SER A 55 0.46 -7.20 1.79
CA SER A 55 -0.40 -7.68 2.85
C SER A 55 -0.48 -6.61 3.94
N VAL A 56 -1.68 -6.23 4.33
CA VAL A 56 -1.93 -5.30 5.42
C VAL A 56 -2.60 -6.06 6.54
N LYS A 57 -2.02 -6.00 7.75
CA LYS A 57 -2.68 -6.43 8.98
C LYS A 57 -2.98 -5.20 9.81
N PHE A 58 -4.13 -5.12 10.42
CA PHE A 58 -4.50 -3.96 11.20
C PHE A 58 -5.21 -4.29 12.50
N SER A 59 -5.18 -3.31 13.41
CA SER A 59 -5.95 -3.33 14.64
C SER A 59 -6.51 -1.94 14.88
N LYS A 60 -7.59 -1.87 15.66
CA LYS A 60 -8.27 -0.62 15.99
C LYS A 60 -8.40 -0.48 17.50
N LYS A 61 -7.95 0.66 18.03
CA LYS A 61 -8.12 1.03 19.45
C LYS A 61 -8.88 2.34 19.53
N GLY A 62 -10.19 2.24 19.81
CA GLY A 62 -11.10 3.39 19.75
C GLY A 62 -11.22 3.91 18.31
N LYS A 63 -10.72 5.13 18.07
CA LYS A 63 -10.70 5.77 16.75
C LYS A 63 -9.37 5.61 15.99
N ASN A 64 -8.35 5.06 16.65
CA ASN A 64 -7.01 4.96 16.07
C ASN A 64 -6.81 3.59 15.41
N TYR A 65 -6.31 3.61 14.18
CA TYR A 65 -5.90 2.42 13.45
C TYR A 65 -4.38 2.25 13.55
N HIS A 66 -3.94 1.02 13.80
CA HIS A 66 -2.57 0.60 13.56
C HIS A 66 -2.56 -0.37 12.39
N ALA A 67 -1.92 0.01 11.29
CA ALA A 67 -1.77 -0.81 10.10
C ALA A 67 -0.30 -1.21 9.93
N ASN A 68 -0.04 -2.51 9.93
CA ASN A 68 1.26 -3.10 9.61
C ASN A 68 1.24 -3.52 8.14
N VAL A 69 2.19 -2.98 7.38
CA VAL A 69 2.31 -3.18 5.94
C VAL A 69 3.46 -4.14 5.64
N PHE A 70 3.17 -5.25 4.99
CA PHE A 70 4.14 -6.30 4.66
C PHE A 70 4.25 -6.46 3.15
N ALA A 71 5.43 -6.16 2.61
CA ALA A 71 5.76 -6.34 1.20
C ALA A 71 7.13 -7.01 1.06
N GLN A 72 7.38 -7.62 -0.09
CA GLN A 72 8.69 -8.17 -0.44
C GLN A 72 9.44 -7.17 -1.31
N ALA A 73 10.76 -7.12 -1.12
CA ALA A 73 11.67 -6.38 -1.98
C ALA A 73 12.64 -7.36 -2.65
N VAL A 74 13.04 -7.05 -3.87
CA VAL A 74 14.03 -7.81 -4.63
C VAL A 74 15.15 -6.85 -5.02
N HIS A 75 16.40 -7.32 -4.87
CA HIS A 75 17.55 -6.57 -5.36
C HIS A 75 17.56 -6.56 -6.88
N CYS A 76 17.43 -5.38 -7.49
CA CYS A 76 17.43 -5.23 -8.95
C CYS A 76 18.84 -5.12 -9.53
N PHE A 77 19.66 -4.23 -8.98
CA PHE A 77 21.03 -3.99 -9.42
C PHE A 77 21.82 -3.27 -8.33
N SER A 78 23.15 -3.27 -8.46
CA SER A 78 24.08 -2.50 -7.64
C SER A 78 25.15 -1.88 -8.55
N THR A 79 25.59 -0.66 -8.23
CA THR A 79 26.63 0.07 -8.97
C THR A 79 27.27 1.13 -8.09
N GLU A 80 28.36 1.75 -8.57
CA GLU A 80 29.06 2.84 -7.88
C GLU A 80 28.70 4.19 -8.51
N ILE A 81 28.47 5.21 -7.66
CA ILE A 81 28.23 6.59 -8.11
C ILE A 81 29.50 7.39 -7.79
N ASN A 82 30.12 7.96 -8.82
CA ASN A 82 31.20 8.94 -8.67
C ASN A 82 30.58 10.34 -8.76
N LEU A 83 30.73 11.13 -7.69
CA LEU A 83 30.21 12.49 -7.57
C LEU A 83 31.25 13.54 -7.98
#